data_AF-G1N5G0-F1
#
_entry.id   AF-G1N5G0-F1
#
_cell.length_a   1.000
_cell.length_b   1.000
_cell.length_c   1.000
_cell.angle_alpha   90.00
_cell.angle_beta   90.00
_cell.angle_gamma   90.00
#
_symmetry.space_group_name_H-M   'P 1'
#
loop_
_entity.id
_entity.type
_entity.pdbx_description
1 polymer ?
#
loop_
_entity_poly.entity_id
_entity_poly.type
_entity_poly.pdbx_seq_one_letter_code
_entity_poly.pdbx_strand_id
1 'polypeptide(L)'
;DGEHKKALPAALHALRFSTKVYGSSSVQLVPAYLLLAEACIGVGNLQQASNYLSQAQWIVLRTPDCSGAFQHRLHRSLGLLCAAGGNFDQALYHLANDIYLASSTFGVKSVEASGGYFHMANVFFHQNKMDIANSLYAEQKSLRSLRTRKWKSVKTP
;
A
#
# COMPACT_ATOMS: atom_id res chain seq x y z
N ASP A 1 -12.61 5.58 12.84
CA ASP A 1 -11.65 4.76 13.63
C ASP A 1 -12.17 3.43 14.19
N GLY A 2 -13.42 3.00 13.93
CA GLY A 2 -13.93 1.71 14.40
C GLY A 2 -13.77 0.52 13.43
N GLU A 3 -13.32 0.75 12.19
CA GLU A 3 -13.35 -0.27 11.13
C GLU A 3 -12.13 -1.19 11.14
N HIS A 4 -10.97 -0.72 11.58
CA HIS A 4 -9.73 -1.53 11.58
C HIS A 4 -9.85 -2.78 12.47
N LYS A 5 -10.49 -2.64 13.65
CA LYS A 5 -10.76 -3.79 14.53
C LYS A 5 -11.71 -4.81 13.89
N LYS A 6 -12.67 -4.35 13.08
CA LYS A 6 -13.60 -5.21 12.34
C LYS A 6 -12.95 -5.90 11.14
N ALA A 7 -11.90 -5.30 10.58
CA ALA A 7 -11.17 -5.87 9.44
C ALA A 7 -10.33 -7.10 9.83
N LEU A 8 -9.84 -7.18 11.08
CA LEU A 8 -8.96 -8.27 11.54
C LEU A 8 -9.58 -9.68 11.39
N PRO A 9 -10.82 -9.96 11.87
CA PRO A 9 -11.43 -11.27 11.68
C PRO A 9 -11.61 -11.65 10.21
N ALA A 10 -12.00 -10.69 9.36
CA ALA A 10 -12.19 -10.92 7.94
C ALA A 10 -10.85 -11.24 7.24
N ALA A 11 -9.80 -10.49 7.56
CA ALA A 11 -8.46 -10.70 7.00
C ALA A 11 -7.84 -12.03 7.48
N LEU A 12 -8.09 -12.44 8.73
CA LEU A 12 -7.68 -13.75 9.24
C LEU A 12 -8.40 -14.90 8.52
N HIS A 13 -9.70 -14.76 8.26
CA HIS A 13 -10.44 -15.73 7.45
C HIS A 13 -9.91 -15.80 6.02
N ALA A 14 -9.67 -14.65 5.38
CA ALA A 14 -9.09 -14.59 4.04
C ALA A 14 -7.74 -15.31 3.98
N LEU A 15 -6.86 -15.10 4.97
CA LEU A 15 -5.58 -15.79 5.07
C LEU A 15 -5.79 -17.31 5.20
N ARG A 16 -6.63 -17.76 6.15
CA ARG A 16 -6.91 -19.19 6.38
C ARG A 16 -7.43 -19.89 5.14
N PHE A 17 -8.38 -19.28 4.43
CA PHE A 17 -8.91 -19.86 3.20
C PHE A 17 -7.88 -19.88 2.08
N SER A 18 -7.16 -18.77 1.89
CA SER A 18 -6.12 -18.70 0.86
C SER A 18 -5.01 -19.74 1.11
N THR A 19 -4.62 -19.96 2.37
CA THR A 19 -3.64 -21.00 2.73
C THR A 19 -4.15 -22.40 2.40
N LYS A 20 -5.44 -22.68 2.61
CA LYS A 20 -6.04 -23.98 2.24
C LYS A 20 -6.10 -24.20 0.73
N VAL A 21 -6.32 -23.14 -0.05
CA VAL A 21 -6.45 -23.25 -1.52
C VAL A 21 -5.08 -23.28 -2.21
N TYR A 22 -4.16 -22.40 -1.81
CA TYR A 22 -2.91 -22.18 -2.55
C TYR A 22 -1.65 -22.73 -1.86
N GLY A 23 -1.76 -23.17 -0.61
CA GLY A 23 -0.61 -23.59 0.21
C GLY A 23 0.06 -22.42 0.96
N SER A 24 0.92 -22.75 1.92
CA SER A 24 1.51 -21.79 2.87
C SER A 24 2.64 -20.90 2.31
N SER A 25 3.21 -21.26 1.16
CA SER A 25 4.31 -20.52 0.52
C SER A 25 3.88 -19.71 -0.71
N SER A 26 2.58 -19.66 -0.99
CA SER A 26 2.05 -19.09 -2.22
C SER A 26 2.01 -17.55 -2.17
N VAL A 27 2.39 -16.90 -3.29
CA VAL A 27 2.30 -15.44 -3.46
C VAL A 27 0.88 -14.90 -3.33
N GLN A 28 -0.12 -15.74 -3.58
CA GLN A 28 -1.54 -15.43 -3.43
C GLN A 28 -1.93 -15.16 -1.96
N LEU A 29 -1.08 -15.49 -0.97
CA LEU A 29 -1.28 -15.12 0.43
C LEU A 29 -0.90 -13.66 0.74
N VAL A 30 -0.03 -13.04 -0.08
CA VAL A 30 0.51 -11.69 0.17
C VAL A 30 -0.61 -10.68 0.43
N PRO A 31 -1.69 -10.58 -0.37
CA PRO A 31 -2.77 -9.64 -0.11
C PRO A 31 -3.43 -9.78 1.27
N ALA A 32 -3.56 -11.00 1.79
CA ALA A 32 -4.16 -11.25 3.09
C ALA A 32 -3.22 -10.82 4.23
N TYR A 33 -1.93 -11.10 4.10
CA TYR A 33 -0.92 -10.61 5.06
C TYR A 33 -0.83 -9.08 5.09
N LEU A 34 -0.85 -8.43 3.93
CA LEU A 34 -0.84 -6.96 3.85
C LEU A 34 -2.08 -6.34 4.49
N LEU A 35 -3.27 -6.93 4.28
CA LEU A 35 -4.50 -6.45 4.91
C LEU A 35 -4.46 -6.60 6.44
N LEU A 36 -3.91 -7.70 6.94
CA LEU A 36 -3.71 -7.90 8.38
C LEU A 36 -2.73 -6.87 8.95
N ALA A 37 -1.63 -6.60 8.25
CA ALA A 37 -0.66 -5.60 8.67
C ALA A 37 -1.28 -4.19 8.72
N GLU A 38 -2.00 -3.78 7.69
CA GLU A 38 -2.70 -2.48 7.64
C GLU A 38 -3.72 -2.35 8.77
N ALA A 39 -4.49 -3.40 9.05
CA ALA A 39 -5.44 -3.41 10.17
C ALA A 39 -4.70 -3.30 11.52
N CYS A 40 -3.58 -4.00 11.70
CA CYS A 40 -2.73 -3.90 12.88
C CYS A 40 -2.13 -2.50 13.07
N ILE A 41 -1.65 -1.86 11.99
CA ILE A 41 -1.19 -0.46 12.01
C ILE A 41 -2.34 0.46 12.45
N GLY A 42 -3.52 0.31 11.87
CA GLY A 42 -4.69 1.15 12.18
C GLY A 42 -5.21 1.03 13.62
N VAL A 43 -4.88 -0.05 14.34
CA VAL A 43 -5.18 -0.20 15.78
C VAL A 43 -3.98 0.08 16.69
N GLY A 44 -2.84 0.49 16.12
CA GLY A 44 -1.61 0.81 16.86
C GLY A 44 -0.75 -0.39 17.26
N ASN A 45 -1.08 -1.61 16.82
CA ASN A 45 -0.27 -2.81 17.12
C ASN A 45 0.83 -2.99 16.07
N LEU A 46 1.86 -2.15 16.15
CA LEU A 46 2.96 -2.11 15.17
C LEU A 46 3.81 -3.39 15.19
N GLN A 47 3.95 -4.04 16.34
CA GLN A 47 4.68 -5.31 16.45
C GLN A 47 3.99 -6.40 15.62
N GLN A 48 2.68 -6.55 15.77
CA GLN A 48 1.93 -7.55 15.00
C GLN A 48 1.90 -7.21 13.50
N ALA A 49 1.82 -5.92 13.15
CA ALA A 49 1.93 -5.49 11.76
C ALA A 49 3.29 -5.90 11.15
N SER A 50 4.39 -5.64 11.86
CA SER A 50 5.74 -6.04 11.45
C SER A 50 5.85 -7.55 11.20
N ASN A 51 5.28 -8.37 12.09
CA ASN A 51 5.27 -9.82 11.92
C ASN A 51 4.56 -10.24 10.62
N TYR A 52 3.39 -9.66 10.31
CA TYR A 52 2.68 -9.97 9.07
C TYR A 52 3.41 -9.46 7.82
N LEU A 53 4.01 -8.27 7.87
CA LEU A 53 4.82 -7.76 6.76
C LEU A 53 6.07 -8.61 6.52
N SER A 54 6.68 -9.15 7.57
CA SER A 54 7.83 -10.07 7.44
C SER A 54 7.42 -11.35 6.69
N GLN A 55 6.23 -11.89 6.96
CA GLN A 55 5.70 -13.04 6.21
C GLN A 55 5.43 -12.70 4.75
N ALA A 56 4.78 -11.56 4.48
CA ALA A 56 4.54 -11.10 3.11
C ALA A 56 5.85 -10.87 2.34
N GLN A 57 6.83 -10.23 2.97
CA GLN A 57 8.14 -9.96 2.39
C GLN A 57 8.89 -11.24 2.07
N TRP A 58 8.87 -12.23 2.98
CA TRP A 58 9.49 -13.52 2.75
C TRP A 58 8.91 -14.22 1.52
N ILE A 59 7.58 -14.23 1.37
CA ILE A 59 6.92 -14.83 0.22
C ILE A 59 7.28 -14.10 -1.08
N VAL A 60 7.28 -12.76 -1.07
CA VAL A 60 7.68 -11.95 -2.23
C VAL A 60 9.12 -12.24 -2.65
N LEU A 61 10.06 -12.31 -1.69
CA LEU A 61 11.47 -12.61 -1.95
C LEU A 61 11.69 -14.03 -2.49
N ARG A 62 10.86 -14.99 -2.06
CA ARG A 62 10.93 -16.39 -2.47
C ARG A 62 10.22 -16.68 -3.78
N THR A 63 9.49 -15.72 -4.34
CA THR A 63 8.75 -15.88 -5.60
C THR A 63 9.60 -15.31 -6.74
N PRO A 64 10.15 -16.17 -7.63
CA PRO A 64 10.84 -15.69 -8.83
C PRO A 64 9.93 -14.81 -9.67
N ASP A 65 10.48 -13.71 -10.21
CA ASP A 65 9.75 -12.76 -11.06
C ASP A 65 8.43 -12.27 -10.44
N CYS A 66 8.41 -12.12 -9.10
CA CYS A 66 7.23 -11.66 -8.38
C CYS A 66 6.71 -10.36 -9.00
N SER A 67 5.42 -10.32 -9.35
CA SER A 67 4.89 -9.19 -10.10
C SER A 67 5.00 -7.87 -9.32
N GLY A 68 5.22 -6.78 -10.05
CA GLY A 68 5.24 -5.45 -9.46
C GLY A 68 3.95 -5.13 -8.67
N ALA A 69 2.82 -5.77 -9.02
CA ALA A 69 1.54 -5.70 -8.32
C ALA A 69 1.61 -6.11 -6.83
N PHE A 70 2.42 -7.11 -6.49
CA PHE A 70 2.62 -7.51 -5.10
C PHE A 70 3.71 -6.67 -4.44
N GLN A 71 4.81 -6.41 -5.16
CA GLN A 71 5.95 -5.67 -4.63
C GLN A 71 5.59 -4.24 -4.21
N HIS A 72 4.85 -3.50 -5.04
CA HIS A 72 4.50 -2.12 -4.73
C HIS A 72 3.62 -2.03 -3.48
N ARG A 73 2.65 -2.94 -3.32
CA ARG A 73 1.78 -3.00 -2.14
C ARG A 73 2.57 -3.33 -0.87
N LEU A 74 3.53 -4.25 -0.96
CA LEU A 74 4.42 -4.57 0.16
C LEU A 74 5.21 -3.32 0.59
N HIS A 75 5.80 -2.61 -0.37
CA HIS A 75 6.51 -1.36 -0.11
C HIS A 75 5.60 -0.30 0.51
N ARG A 76 4.35 -0.16 0.04
CA ARG A 76 3.37 0.73 0.66
C ARG A 76 3.16 0.40 2.13
N SER A 77 2.84 -0.85 2.45
CA SER A 77 2.53 -1.24 3.83
C SER A 77 3.76 -1.14 4.75
N LEU A 78 4.97 -1.40 4.25
CA LEU A 78 6.23 -1.14 4.97
C LEU A 78 6.41 0.36 5.26
N GLY A 79 6.17 1.21 4.27
CA GLY A 79 6.22 2.66 4.43
C GLY A 79 5.23 3.18 5.48
N LEU A 80 4.01 2.63 5.48
CA LEU A 80 3.00 2.93 6.50
C LEU A 80 3.42 2.49 7.91
N LEU A 81 4.02 1.30 8.05
CA LEU A 81 4.53 0.83 9.33
C LEU A 81 5.63 1.75 9.86
N CYS A 82 6.59 2.13 9.00
CA CYS A 82 7.66 3.06 9.36
C CYS A 82 7.11 4.43 9.77
N ALA A 83 6.16 4.98 9.02
CA ALA A 83 5.52 6.25 9.35
C ALA A 83 4.78 6.20 10.69
N ALA A 84 4.03 5.13 10.94
CA ALA A 84 3.33 4.92 12.22
C ALA A 84 4.29 4.76 13.40
N GLY A 85 5.50 4.21 13.16
CA GLY A 85 6.58 4.14 14.14
C GLY A 85 7.44 5.41 14.24
N GLY A 86 7.12 6.48 13.50
CA GLY A 86 7.86 7.75 13.50
C GLY A 86 9.18 7.73 12.71
N ASN A 87 9.51 6.64 12.02
CA ASN A 87 10.70 6.54 11.18
C ASN A 87 10.38 7.05 9.76
N PHE A 88 10.36 8.37 9.62
CA PHE A 88 9.94 9.02 8.38
C PHE A 88 10.91 8.81 7.21
N ASP A 89 12.21 8.67 7.45
CA ASP A 89 13.18 8.47 6.36
C ASP A 89 12.98 7.09 5.70
N GLN A 90 12.81 6.04 6.52
CA GLN A 90 12.48 4.71 6.00
C GLN A 90 11.09 4.68 5.36
N ALA A 91 10.13 5.43 5.91
CA ALA A 91 8.81 5.56 5.31
C ALA A 91 8.89 6.14 3.89
N LEU A 92 9.63 7.23 3.70
CA LEU A 92 9.82 7.87 2.39
C LEU A 92 10.54 6.93 1.41
N TYR A 93 11.56 6.20 1.86
CA TYR A 93 12.24 5.20 1.03
C TYR A 93 11.27 4.15 0.49
N HIS A 94 10.46 3.56 1.38
CA HIS A 94 9.50 2.54 0.99
C HIS A 94 8.39 3.10 0.09
N LEU A 95 7.87 4.30 0.40
CA LEU A 95 6.82 4.93 -0.40
C LEU A 95 7.30 5.37 -1.79
N ALA A 96 8.56 5.80 -1.93
CA ALA A 96 9.16 6.07 -3.23
C ALA A 96 9.23 4.81 -4.10
N ASN A 97 9.62 3.67 -3.50
CA ASN A 97 9.62 2.38 -4.19
C ASN A 97 8.20 1.91 -4.56
N ASP A 98 7.19 2.12 -3.71
CA ASP A 98 5.78 1.88 -4.06
C ASP A 98 5.37 2.68 -5.30
N ILE A 99 5.61 4.00 -5.31
CA ILE A 99 5.28 4.88 -6.44
C ILE A 99 5.97 4.41 -7.71
N TYR A 100 7.28 4.09 -7.64
CA TYR A 100 8.05 3.61 -8.79
C TYR A 100 7.49 2.30 -9.34
N LEU A 101 7.32 1.28 -8.48
CA LEU A 101 6.84 -0.04 -8.89
C LEU A 101 5.40 0.00 -9.41
N ALA A 102 4.52 0.76 -8.74
CA ALA A 102 3.14 0.94 -9.19
C ALA A 102 3.09 1.67 -10.53
N SER A 103 3.90 2.70 -10.73
CA SER A 103 3.97 3.44 -11.98
C SER A 103 4.51 2.59 -13.13
N SER A 104 5.55 1.78 -12.88
CA SER A 104 6.10 0.86 -13.88
C SER A 104 5.13 -0.28 -14.22
N THR A 105 4.32 -0.73 -13.27
CA THR A 105 3.39 -1.86 -13.47
C THR A 105 2.07 -1.43 -14.12
N PHE A 106 1.51 -0.31 -13.69
CA PHE A 106 0.14 0.12 -14.05
C PHE A 106 0.09 1.44 -14.82
N GLY A 107 1.24 2.09 -15.00
CA GLY A 107 1.38 3.42 -15.58
C GLY A 107 1.35 4.52 -14.52
N VAL A 108 2.04 5.63 -14.83
CA VAL A 108 2.20 6.81 -13.95
C VAL A 108 0.88 7.49 -13.54
N LYS A 109 -0.21 7.28 -14.30
CA LYS A 109 -1.54 7.84 -14.01
C LYS A 109 -2.52 6.82 -13.41
N SER A 110 -2.02 5.70 -12.93
CA SER A 110 -2.82 4.63 -12.32
C SER A 110 -3.36 5.03 -10.95
N VAL A 111 -4.44 4.36 -10.53
CA VAL A 111 -4.98 4.56 -9.17
C VAL A 111 -4.00 4.00 -8.13
N GLU A 112 -3.30 2.94 -8.52
CA GLU A 112 -2.27 2.25 -7.77
C GLU A 112 -1.13 3.21 -7.43
N ALA A 113 -0.60 3.96 -8.40
CA ALA A 113 0.44 4.97 -8.14
C ALA A 113 -0.07 6.12 -7.25
N SER A 114 -1.33 6.52 -7.39
CA SER A 114 -1.92 7.63 -6.61
C SER A 114 -1.93 7.39 -5.09
N GLY A 115 -2.01 6.13 -4.66
CA GLY A 115 -1.97 5.77 -3.23
C GLY A 115 -0.63 6.09 -2.57
N GLY A 116 0.47 5.83 -3.28
CA GLY A 116 1.82 6.14 -2.79
C GLY A 116 2.05 7.64 -2.58
N TYR A 117 1.63 8.47 -3.54
CA TYR A 117 1.70 9.93 -3.43
C TYR A 117 0.95 10.47 -2.21
N PHE A 118 -0.25 9.96 -1.95
CA PHE A 118 -1.04 10.37 -0.78
C PHE A 118 -0.32 10.07 0.54
N HIS A 119 0.22 8.86 0.69
CA HIS A 119 0.93 8.49 1.90
C HIS A 119 2.25 9.25 2.06
N MET A 120 2.97 9.49 0.97
CA MET A 120 4.21 10.28 0.99
C MET A 120 3.93 11.74 1.37
N ALA A 121 2.84 12.32 0.88
CA ALA A 121 2.38 13.65 1.30
C ALA A 121 2.06 13.71 2.79
N ASN A 122 1.38 12.69 3.35
CA ASN A 122 1.11 12.61 4.79
C ASN A 122 2.41 12.56 5.61
N VAL A 123 3.44 11.85 5.16
CA VAL A 123 4.75 11.82 5.83
C VAL A 123 5.39 13.21 5.85
N PHE A 124 5.39 13.93 4.72
CA PHE A 124 5.91 15.30 4.67
C PHE A 124 5.09 16.30 5.49
N PHE A 125 3.78 16.11 5.56
CA PHE A 125 2.90 16.87 6.45
C PHE A 125 3.31 16.68 7.91
N HIS A 126 3.56 15.45 8.36
CA HIS A 126 4.06 15.17 9.71
C HIS A 126 5.47 15.74 9.98
N GLN A 127 6.28 15.93 8.94
CA GLN A 127 7.58 16.62 9.02
C GLN A 127 7.47 18.16 8.94
N ASN A 128 6.27 18.73 8.86
CA ASN A 128 6.00 20.15 8.66
C ASN A 128 6.60 20.73 7.35
N LYS A 129 6.84 19.89 6.34
CA LYS A 129 7.31 20.28 5.00
C LYS A 129 6.12 20.49 4.07
N MET A 130 5.35 21.54 4.38
CA MET A 130 4.02 21.78 3.82
C MET A 130 4.03 22.10 2.32
N ASP A 131 5.09 22.73 1.83
CA ASP A 131 5.34 22.97 0.41
C ASP A 131 5.38 21.65 -0.38
N ILE A 132 6.17 20.69 0.09
CA ILE A 132 6.30 19.37 -0.55
C ILE A 132 5.01 18.58 -0.44
N ALA A 133 4.37 18.58 0.74
CA ALA A 133 3.11 17.87 0.97
C ALA A 133 2.01 18.38 0.02
N ASN A 134 1.87 19.70 -0.14
CA ASN A 134 0.88 20.31 -1.01
C ASN A 134 1.13 19.98 -2.49
N SER A 135 2.37 19.98 -2.95
CA SER A 135 2.72 19.56 -4.32
C SER A 135 2.31 18.12 -4.59
N LEU A 136 2.55 17.20 -3.65
CA LEU A 136 2.19 15.78 -3.79
C LEU A 136 0.67 15.56 -3.77
N TYR A 137 -0.07 16.25 -2.90
CA TYR A 137 -1.53 16.19 -2.90
C TYR A 137 -2.13 16.77 -4.20
N ALA A 138 -1.56 17.85 -4.73
CA ALA A 138 -1.98 18.43 -5.99
C ALA A 138 -1.80 17.44 -7.15
N GLU A 139 -0.67 16.74 -7.20
CA GLU A 139 -0.41 15.70 -8.20
C GLU A 139 -1.41 14.55 -8.08
N GLN A 140 -1.65 14.03 -6.87
CA GLN A 140 -2.66 13.01 -6.64
C GLN A 140 -4.06 13.44 -7.13
N LYS A 141 -4.45 14.69 -6.87
CA LYS A 141 -5.75 15.25 -7.29
C LYS A 141 -5.82 15.44 -8.81
N SER A 142 -4.72 15.85 -9.45
CA SER A 142 -4.63 15.99 -10.90
C SER A 142 -4.90 14.65 -11.58
N LEU A 143 -4.28 13.57 -11.09
CA LEU A 143 -4.47 12.20 -11.57
C LEU A 143 -5.92 11.73 -11.47
N ARG A 144 -6.58 12.00 -10.33
CA ARG A 144 -8.01 11.67 -10.15
C ARG A 144 -8.92 12.46 -11.10
N SER A 145 -8.62 13.73 -11.35
CA SER A 145 -9.43 14.61 -12.21
C SER A 145 -9.33 14.29 -13.72
N LEU A 146 -8.14 13.88 -14.19
CA LEU A 146 -7.95 13.44 -15.58
C LEU A 146 -8.78 12.20 -15.90
N ARG A 147 -8.98 11.32 -14.91
CA ARG A 147 -9.80 10.12 -15.05
C ARG A 147 -11.29 10.42 -15.19
N THR A 148 -11.83 11.37 -14.41
CA THR A 148 -13.25 11.75 -14.54
C THR A 148 -13.54 12.38 -15.91
N ARG A 149 -12.58 13.14 -16.45
CA ARG A 149 -12.66 13.67 -17.82
C ARG A 149 -12.60 12.56 -18.88
N LYS A 150 -11.66 11.62 -18.76
CA LYS A 150 -11.53 10.50 -19.72
C LYS A 150 -12.74 9.56 -19.68
N TRP A 151 -13.29 9.27 -18.50
CA TRP A 151 -14.50 8.44 -18.36
C TRP A 151 -15.76 9.12 -18.92
N LYS A 152 -15.89 10.45 -18.76
CA LYS A 152 -16.97 11.23 -19.40
C LYS A 152 -16.85 11.23 -20.93
N SER A 153 -15.63 11.39 -21.45
CA SER A 153 -15.37 11.38 -22.90
C SER A 153 -15.60 10.02 -23.58
N VAL A 154 -15.54 8.91 -22.84
CA VAL A 154 -15.81 7.54 -23.35
C VAL A 154 -17.32 7.21 -23.30
N LYS A 155 -18.10 7.97 -22.52
CA LYS A 155 -19.56 7.77 -22.37
C LYS A 155 -20.42 8.72 -23.18
N THR A 156 -19.83 9.69 -23.87
CA THR A 156 -20.52 10.56 -24.82
C THR A 156 -20.32 9.99 -26.23
N PRO A 157 -21.38 9.53 -26.92
CA PRO A 157 -21.30 9.19 -28.34
C PRO A 157 -20.97 10.41 -29.20
#